data_AF-K1XW76-F1
#
_entry.id   AF-K1XW76-F1
#
_cell.length_a   1.000
_cell.length_b   1.000
_cell.length_c   1.000
_cell.angle_alpha   90.00
_cell.angle_beta   90.00
_cell.angle_gamma   90.00
#
_symmetry.space_group_name_H-M   'P 1'
#
loop_
_entity.id
_entity.type
_entity.pdbx_description
1 polymer ?
#
loop_
_entity_poly.entity_id
_entity_poly.type
_entity_poly.pdbx_seq_one_letter_code
_entity_poly.pdbx_strand_id
1 'polypeptide(L)'
;MVFYESPRRIEALLADALEVLGDRQAFWGRELTKTFEELQSGSLGELVAKSKDGRNRGEFVVIIWPGKKEEVKGQTVEELILWYRDHSELSLKDVSRRLADDLGIPRSQIYQQALALWNKE
;
A
#
# COMPACT_ATOMS: atom_id res chain seq x y z
N MET A 1 -10.87 2.47 2.99
CA MET A 1 -11.46 2.38 4.34
C MET A 1 -12.49 3.48 4.48
N VAL A 2 -13.56 3.28 5.25
CA VAL A 2 -14.61 4.28 5.47
C VAL A 2 -14.83 4.42 6.97
N PHE A 3 -14.85 5.66 7.46
CA PHE A 3 -15.02 6.01 8.86
C PHE A 3 -16.16 7.01 9.03
N TYR A 4 -16.90 6.87 10.13
CA TYR A 4 -17.82 7.89 10.61
C TYR A 4 -17.20 8.55 11.83
N GLU A 5 -17.14 9.88 11.85
CA GLU A 5 -16.45 10.58 12.93
C GLU A 5 -17.18 11.84 13.38
N SER A 6 -17.01 12.13 14.67
CA SER A 6 -17.51 13.33 15.32
C SER A 6 -16.65 14.55 14.97
N PRO A 7 -17.22 15.77 15.01
CA PRO A 7 -16.48 16.98 14.68
C PRO A 7 -15.36 17.28 15.69
N ARG A 8 -15.44 16.72 16.90
CA ARG A 8 -14.44 16.89 17.97
C ARG A 8 -13.21 16.01 17.76
N ARG A 9 -13.33 14.95 16.96
CA ARG A 9 -12.27 13.95 16.75
C ARG A 9 -11.75 13.91 15.33
N ILE A 10 -12.36 14.65 14.39
CA ILE A 10 -11.96 14.64 12.98
C ILE A 10 -10.50 15.07 12.79
N GLU A 11 -10.05 16.10 13.50
CA GLU A 11 -8.65 16.56 13.42
C GLU A 11 -7.68 15.50 13.92
N ALA A 12 -7.97 14.90 15.09
CA ALA A 12 -7.17 13.82 15.66
C ALA A 12 -7.15 12.58 14.74
N LEU A 13 -8.30 12.18 14.19
CA LEU A 13 -8.39 11.06 13.26
C LEU A 13 -7.54 11.29 12.00
N LEU A 14 -7.61 12.48 11.41
CA LEU A 14 -6.84 12.80 10.21
C LEU A 14 -5.33 12.86 10.51
N ALA A 15 -4.95 13.39 11.67
CA ALA A 15 -3.55 13.42 12.12
C ALA A 15 -2.99 12.01 12.36
N ASP A 16 -3.71 11.17 13.11
CA ASP A 16 -3.33 9.78 13.38
C ASP A 16 -3.26 8.98 12.06
N ALA A 17 -4.23 9.20 11.16
CA ALA A 17 -4.22 8.55 9.86
C ALA A 17 -3.02 8.97 9.01
N LEU A 18 -2.65 10.24 9.00
CA LEU A 18 -1.45 10.72 8.30
C LEU A 18 -0.18 10.11 8.87
N GLU A 19 -0.08 10.03 10.20
CA GLU A 19 1.07 9.44 10.89
C GLU A 19 1.22 7.94 10.59
N VAL A 20 0.13 7.17 10.70
CA VAL A 20 0.18 5.70 10.59
C VAL A 20 0.15 5.23 9.14
N LEU A 21 -0.63 5.90 8.28
CA LEU A 21 -0.90 5.45 6.91
C LEU A 21 -0.06 6.19 5.87
N GLY A 22 0.63 7.26 6.26
CA GLY A 22 1.31 8.18 5.36
C GLY A 22 0.34 9.11 4.62
N ASP A 23 0.86 9.91 3.69
CA ASP A 23 0.09 10.94 2.99
C ASP A 23 -0.79 10.37 1.85
N ARG A 24 -1.76 9.53 2.22
CA ARG A 24 -2.68 8.88 1.27
C ARG A 24 -3.72 9.87 0.75
N GLN A 25 -4.26 9.55 -0.42
CA GLN A 25 -5.48 10.19 -0.89
C GLN A 25 -6.65 9.85 0.03
N ALA A 26 -7.44 10.87 0.31
CA ALA A 26 -8.55 10.82 1.22
C ALA A 26 -9.67 11.78 0.76
N PHE A 27 -10.82 11.59 1.38
CA PHE A 27 -12.00 12.41 1.20
C PHE A 27 -12.68 12.55 2.55
N TRP A 28 -13.20 13.75 2.83
CA TRP A 28 -14.21 13.91 3.86
C TRP A 28 -15.52 14.43 3.25
N GLY A 29 -16.63 14.04 3.85
CA GLY A 29 -17.95 14.58 3.59
C GLY A 29 -18.54 15.01 4.93
N ARG A 30 -18.98 16.25 5.03
CA ARG A 30 -19.56 16.83 6.25
C ARG A 30 -21.00 17.19 5.98
N GLU A 31 -21.91 16.78 6.86
CA GLU A 31 -23.35 17.07 6.74
C GLU A 31 -23.96 16.61 5.40
N LEU A 32 -23.64 15.38 4.98
CA LEU A 32 -24.10 14.82 3.70
C LEU A 32 -25.63 14.90 3.57
N THR A 33 -26.09 15.22 2.36
CA THR A 33 -27.49 15.45 1.95
C THR A 33 -28.15 16.71 2.53
N LYS A 34 -27.48 17.46 3.40
CA LYS A 34 -28.03 18.70 4.00
C LYS A 34 -27.68 19.92 3.15
N THR A 35 -28.41 21.02 3.35
CA THR A 35 -28.21 22.29 2.62
C THR A 35 -26.79 22.85 2.71
N PHE A 36 -26.09 22.57 3.82
CA PHE A 36 -24.72 23.03 4.07
C PHE A 36 -23.71 21.88 4.03
N GLU A 37 -23.94 20.90 3.14
CA GLU A 37 -22.98 19.84 2.86
C GLU A 37 -21.64 20.43 2.42
N GLU A 38 -20.57 19.78 2.87
CA GLU A 38 -19.22 20.08 2.42
C GLU A 38 -18.49 18.80 2.01
N LEU A 39 -17.87 18.83 0.84
CA LEU A 39 -17.09 17.74 0.29
C LEU A 39 -15.65 18.22 0.06
N GLN A 40 -14.67 17.51 0.60
CA GLN A 40 -13.27 17.78 0.31
C GLN A 40 -12.56 16.49 -0.05
N SER A 41 -11.78 16.54 -1.12
CA SER A 41 -10.82 15.52 -1.48
C SER A 41 -9.42 16.11 -1.44
N GLY A 42 -8.43 15.25 -1.24
CA GLY A 42 -7.02 15.65 -1.20
C GLY A 42 -6.17 14.60 -0.50
N SER A 43 -4.90 14.94 -0.28
CA SER A 43 -4.06 14.12 0.59
C SER A 43 -4.47 14.27 2.06
N LEU A 44 -4.13 13.29 2.90
CA LEU A 44 -4.37 13.39 4.34
C LEU A 44 -3.72 14.66 4.94
N GLY A 45 -2.53 15.06 4.47
CA GLY A 45 -1.88 16.30 4.88
C GLY A 45 -2.69 17.55 4.53
N GLU A 46 -3.26 17.62 3.32
CA GLU A 46 -4.13 18.72 2.91
C GLU A 46 -5.41 18.78 3.76
N LEU A 47 -6.01 17.63 4.05
CA LEU A 47 -7.22 17.55 4.89
C LEU A 47 -6.92 17.90 6.36
N VAL A 48 -5.77 17.49 6.90
CA VAL A 48 -5.34 17.91 8.25
C VAL A 48 -5.23 19.43 8.31
N ALA A 49 -4.60 20.07 7.32
CA ALA A 49 -4.49 21.52 7.27
C ALA A 49 -5.87 22.21 7.27
N LYS A 50 -6.80 21.74 6.43
CA LYS A 50 -8.18 22.26 6.37
C LYS A 50 -8.96 22.05 7.68
N SER A 51 -8.72 20.94 8.38
CA SER A 51 -9.43 20.65 9.63
C SER A 51 -9.10 21.62 10.77
N LYS A 52 -7.96 22.34 10.68
CA LYS A 52 -7.51 23.29 11.71
C LYS A 52 -8.21 24.65 11.67
N ASP A 53 -9.07 24.89 10.67
CA ASP A 53 -9.79 26.16 10.52
C ASP A 53 -10.87 26.40 11.61
N GLY A 54 -11.00 25.48 12.59
CA GLY A 54 -11.86 25.64 13.77
C GLY A 54 -13.37 25.56 13.48
N ARG A 55 -13.75 25.19 12.25
CA ARG A 55 -15.15 25.13 11.78
C ARG A 55 -15.72 23.72 11.76
N ASN A 56 -15.05 22.75 12.37
CA ASN A 56 -15.51 21.37 12.42
C ASN A 56 -16.82 21.30 13.21
N ARG A 57 -17.94 21.13 12.51
CA ARG A 57 -19.29 20.96 13.06
C ARG A 57 -20.05 19.95 12.23
N GLY A 58 -20.97 19.26 12.87
CA GLY A 58 -21.77 18.24 12.21
C GLY A 58 -21.07 16.88 12.13
N GLU A 59 -21.69 15.98 11.39
CA GLU A 59 -21.21 14.60 11.22
C GLU A 59 -20.29 14.50 10.00
N PHE A 60 -19.23 13.70 10.13
CA PHE A 60 -18.26 13.46 9.07
C PHE A 60 -18.29 12.01 8.61
N VAL A 61 -18.16 11.83 7.30
CA VAL A 61 -17.76 10.58 6.66
C VAL A 61 -16.37 10.78 6.08
N VAL A 62 -15.41 9.93 6.44
CA VAL A 62 -14.05 9.97 5.92
C VAL A 62 -13.77 8.70 5.13
N ILE A 63 -13.28 8.87 3.90
CA ILE A 63 -12.84 7.77 3.04
C ILE A 63 -11.34 7.92 2.86
N ILE A 64 -10.60 6.87 3.18
CA ILE A 64 -9.14 6.81 2.98
C ILE A 64 -8.85 5.73 1.94
N TRP A 65 -8.13 6.10 0.89
CA TRP A 65 -7.76 5.19 -0.18
C TRP A 65 -6.78 4.14 0.35
N PRO A 66 -6.72 2.95 -0.27
CA PRO A 66 -5.67 2.00 0.03
C PRO A 66 -4.30 2.66 -0.18
N GLY A 67 -3.32 2.23 0.62
CA GLY A 67 -1.93 2.58 0.34
C GLY A 67 -1.52 2.07 -1.04
N LYS A 68 -0.46 2.66 -1.62
CA LYS A 68 0.19 2.00 -2.74
C LYS A 68 0.63 0.62 -2.27
N LYS A 69 0.39 -0.42 -3.07
CA LYS A 69 1.11 -1.67 -2.87
C LYS A 69 2.57 -1.31 -3.03
N GLU A 70 3.32 -1.35 -1.93
CA GLU A 70 4.76 -1.46 -2.07
C GLU A 70 4.98 -2.76 -2.84
N GLU A 71 5.66 -2.66 -3.99
CA GLU A 71 6.35 -3.83 -4.49
C GLU A 71 7.19 -4.32 -3.33
N VAL A 72 6.95 -5.56 -2.93
CA VAL A 72 7.67 -6.18 -1.83
C VAL A 72 9.15 -5.95 -2.12
N LYS A 73 9.81 -5.09 -1.34
CA LYS A 73 11.28 -5.01 -1.28
C LYS A 73 11.79 -6.26 -0.55
N GLY A 74 11.35 -7.42 -1.01
CA GLY A 74 11.99 -8.69 -0.80
C GLY A 74 12.93 -8.91 -1.97
N GLN A 75 13.79 -9.90 -1.84
CA GLN A 75 14.62 -10.31 -2.96
C GLN A 75 13.70 -10.59 -4.16
N THR A 76 13.93 -9.92 -5.29
CA THR A 76 13.20 -10.22 -6.54
C THR A 76 13.37 -11.71 -6.87
N VAL A 77 12.50 -12.28 -7.71
CA VAL A 77 12.67 -13.68 -8.16
C VAL A 77 14.06 -13.85 -8.76
N GLU A 78 14.52 -12.85 -9.50
CA GLU A 78 15.85 -12.74 -10.07
C GLU A 78 16.97 -12.73 -9.01
N GLU A 79 16.85 -11.91 -7.97
CA GLU A 79 17.81 -11.88 -6.86
C GLU A 79 17.85 -13.19 -6.08
N LEU A 80 16.70 -13.84 -5.88
CA LEU A 80 16.61 -15.16 -5.25
C LEU A 80 17.28 -16.23 -6.12
N ILE A 81 17.06 -16.20 -7.44
CA ILE A 81 17.72 -17.10 -8.39
C ILE A 81 19.24 -16.95 -8.31
N LEU A 82 19.76 -15.72 -8.36
CA LEU A 82 21.19 -15.44 -8.29
C LEU A 82 21.77 -15.87 -6.94
N TRP A 83 21.07 -15.58 -5.84
CA TRP A 83 21.50 -15.98 -4.51
C TRP A 83 21.63 -17.51 -4.40
N TYR A 84 20.63 -18.27 -4.86
CA TYR A 84 20.68 -19.73 -4.86
C TYR A 84 21.75 -20.29 -5.81
N ARG A 85 21.97 -19.66 -6.97
CA ARG A 85 23.05 -20.05 -7.89
C ARG A 85 24.42 -19.92 -7.24
N ASP A 86 24.64 -18.82 -6.51
CA ASP A 86 25.96 -18.48 -5.97
C ASP A 86 26.23 -19.05 -4.56
N HIS A 87 25.17 -19.44 -3.81
CA HIS A 87 25.28 -19.85 -2.40
C HIS A 87 24.68 -21.24 -2.11
N SER A 88 24.30 -22.02 -3.11
CA SER A 88 23.77 -23.37 -2.91
C SER A 88 24.22 -24.35 -3.99
N GLU A 89 24.21 -25.65 -3.66
CA GLU A 89 24.49 -26.75 -4.59
C GLU A 89 23.26 -27.18 -5.40
N LEU A 90 22.18 -26.37 -5.39
CA LEU A 90 20.93 -26.73 -6.04
C LEU A 90 21.02 -26.51 -7.55
N SER A 91 20.46 -27.45 -8.32
CA SER A 91 20.33 -27.26 -9.77
C SER A 91 19.32 -26.17 -10.09
N LEU A 92 19.42 -25.55 -11.28
CA LEU A 92 18.44 -24.59 -11.82
C LEU A 92 17.00 -25.11 -11.67
N LYS A 93 16.81 -26.41 -11.92
CA LYS A 93 15.52 -27.10 -11.85
C LYS A 93 14.97 -27.18 -10.43
N ASP A 94 15.85 -27.32 -9.43
CA ASP A 94 15.50 -27.40 -8.02
C ASP A 94 15.24 -26.02 -7.42
N VAL A 95 16.07 -25.03 -7.77
CA VAL A 95 15.83 -23.62 -7.42
C VAL A 95 14.49 -23.15 -7.99
N SER A 96 14.20 -23.43 -9.27
CA SER A 96 12.93 -23.05 -9.89
C SER A 96 11.72 -23.73 -9.25
N ARG A 97 11.87 -24.99 -8.77
CA ARG A 97 10.80 -25.69 -8.06
C ARG A 97 10.56 -25.04 -6.70
N ARG A 98 11.64 -24.86 -5.93
CA ARG A 98 11.59 -24.29 -4.58
C ARG A 98 10.99 -22.89 -4.57
N LEU A 99 11.45 -22.01 -5.47
CA LEU A 99 10.89 -20.66 -5.58
C LEU A 99 9.43 -20.65 -6.03
N ALA A 100 9.00 -21.63 -6.84
CA ALA A 100 7.60 -21.76 -7.22
C ALA A 100 6.72 -22.12 -6.02
N ASP A 101 7.20 -23.04 -5.18
CA ASP A 101 6.53 -23.46 -3.96
C ASP A 101 6.50 -22.32 -2.92
N ASP A 102 7.63 -21.62 -2.75
CA ASP A 102 7.80 -20.56 -1.75
C ASP A 102 7.03 -19.26 -2.12
N LEU A 103 6.97 -18.91 -3.41
CA LEU A 103 6.39 -17.64 -3.88
C LEU A 103 5.00 -17.78 -4.50
N GLY A 104 4.53 -19.02 -4.75
CA GLY A 104 3.26 -19.29 -5.42
C GLY A 104 3.22 -18.83 -6.88
N ILE A 105 4.37 -18.60 -7.50
CA ILE A 105 4.51 -18.20 -8.91
C ILE A 105 4.62 -19.46 -9.78
N PRO A 106 4.00 -19.51 -10.98
CA PRO A 106 4.13 -20.66 -11.87
C PRO A 106 5.60 -21.01 -12.14
N ARG A 107 5.95 -22.28 -11.91
CA ARG A 107 7.32 -22.78 -12.11
C ARG A 107 7.88 -22.50 -13.50
N SER A 108 7.05 -22.52 -14.54
CA SER A 108 7.45 -22.20 -15.91
C SER A 108 7.98 -20.78 -16.04
N GLN A 109 7.37 -19.83 -15.34
CA GLN A 109 7.78 -18.42 -15.33
C GLN A 109 9.14 -18.24 -14.63
N ILE A 110 9.31 -18.85 -13.46
CA ILE A 110 10.59 -18.82 -12.73
C ILE A 110 11.69 -19.51 -13.54
N TYR A 111 11.40 -20.66 -14.14
CA TYR A 111 12.37 -21.42 -14.94
C TYR A 111 12.86 -20.62 -16.16
N GLN A 112 11.97 -19.88 -16.83
CA GLN A 112 12.35 -19.01 -17.95
C GLN A 112 13.29 -17.87 -17.51
N GLN A 113 13.00 -17.22 -16.39
CA GLN A 113 13.87 -16.20 -15.81
C GLN A 113 15.21 -16.81 -15.37
N ALA A 114 15.18 -17.96 -14.71
CA ALA A 114 16.37 -18.66 -14.25
C ALA A 114 17.25 -19.05 -15.43
N LEU A 115 16.71 -19.55 -16.55
CA LEU A 115 17.49 -19.92 -17.72
C LEU A 115 18.32 -18.75 -18.29
N ALA A 116 17.78 -17.53 -18.24
CA ALA A 116 18.46 -16.33 -18.70
C ALA A 116 19.58 -15.86 -17.75
N LEU A 117 19.43 -16.10 -16.45
CA LEU A 117 20.35 -15.66 -15.40
C LEU A 117 21.41 -16.71 -15.03
N TRP A 118 21.09 -17.99 -15.18
CA TRP A 118 21.94 -19.09 -14.74
C TRP A 118 23.20 -19.27 -15.59
N ASN A 119 23.12 -18.90 -16.87
CA ASN A 119 24.22 -19.04 -17.84
C ASN A 119 24.91 -17.70 -18.16
N LYS A 120 24.49 -16.60 -17.52
CA LYS A 120 25.16 -15.31 -17.67
C LYS A 120 26.30 -15.22 -16.64
N GLU A 121 27.53 -15.22 -17.16
CA GLU A 121 28.74 -14.77 -16.46
C GLU A 121 28.63 -13.30 -16.04
#